data_AF-A0AA43UB05-F1
#
_entry.id   AF-A0AA43UB05-F1
#
_cell.length_a   1.000
_cell.length_b   1.000
_cell.length_c   1.000
_cell.angle_alpha   90.00
_cell.angle_beta   90.00
_cell.angle_gamma   90.00
#
_symmetry.space_group_name_H-M   'P 1'
#
loop_
_entity.id
_entity.type
_entity.pdbx_description
1 polymer ?
#
loop_
_entity_poly.entity_id
_entity_poly.type
_entity_poly.pdbx_seq_one_letter_code
_entity_poly.pdbx_strand_id
1 'polypeptide(L)'
;MLNQAKLHSLLKSKLLLVLLPLVLFALLCVTPNNAYADFSVYVGYSGGPYYKKTVYSDADMVAMSTGVTYEYSAIDQMPAVRKGYGKGVLLSQFFSTSGIDTSVLKRFYFSTTDGYVADDGVEGYGAWYYQDLCVTPLYYYPYLFEGTEIIDGKTYMDQNIVFNDAQVTPTIIAYEWSFQRAFSQSEWDSPNWKSEPYRLMLGQESPIKMGGARASAQNVLSMTCIFNGTPEISFGDKTSFEGNVGDIISITPTVKAADSLIEENAVKDLKWEISDNSVAEFVKDANGNLVVDENGGIQIRLKKDGNVTLTASYGNSPSEKYIAKASISGGTGKGDGSGDGDGKGDGSGDGSGSGDGGKGSGSGGNRGTSDQSIIAGGDGTTELQQKSGEAASGTSDSTEADGGGGSESASASSLQIKALSQAWLLDTQNGEQNAMIDDPLLIARPAALAVILFGCFVLGVILRVVACERAKDPYVDKRISGGRTATSQA
;
A
#
# COMPACT_ATOMS: atom_id res chain seq x y z
N MET A 1 -18.94 -63.07 38.61
CA MET A 1 -18.99 -61.69 39.15
C MET A 1 -17.76 -60.95 38.65
N LEU A 2 -17.92 -60.01 37.71
CA LEU A 2 -16.79 -59.20 37.24
C LEU A 2 -16.34 -58.30 38.39
N ASN A 3 -15.07 -58.36 38.77
CA ASN A 3 -14.49 -57.58 39.86
C ASN A 3 -14.76 -56.08 39.62
N GLN A 4 -15.42 -55.40 40.56
CA GLN A 4 -15.83 -53.98 40.44
C GLN A 4 -14.66 -53.07 40.03
N ALA A 5 -13.43 -53.41 40.42
CA ALA A 5 -12.22 -52.70 40.00
C ALA A 5 -11.99 -52.72 38.48
N LYS A 6 -12.26 -53.85 37.81
CA LYS A 6 -12.14 -53.96 36.34
C LYS A 6 -13.25 -53.19 35.63
N LEU A 7 -14.46 -53.16 36.20
CA LEU A 7 -15.58 -52.41 35.63
C LEU A 7 -15.31 -50.89 35.66
N HIS A 8 -14.79 -50.38 36.78
CA HIS A 8 -14.39 -48.97 36.89
C HIS A 8 -13.26 -48.58 35.95
N SER A 9 -12.26 -49.44 35.75
CA SER A 9 -11.16 -49.19 34.81
C SER A 9 -11.65 -49.14 33.36
N LEU A 10 -12.58 -50.02 32.97
CA LEU A 10 -13.17 -50.06 31.64
C LEU A 10 -14.10 -48.87 31.39
N LEU A 11 -14.86 -48.43 32.38
CA LEU A 11 -15.70 -47.24 32.28
C LEU A 11 -14.85 -45.97 32.12
N LYS A 12 -13.75 -45.83 32.86
CA LYS A 12 -12.85 -44.68 32.72
C LYS A 12 -12.16 -44.63 31.36
N SER A 13 -11.68 -45.76 30.83
CA SER A 13 -11.03 -45.77 29.50
C SER A 13 -12.01 -45.53 28.37
N LYS A 14 -13.24 -46.06 28.45
CA LYS A 14 -14.30 -45.81 27.48
C LYS A 14 -14.80 -44.37 27.52
N LEU A 15 -14.95 -43.80 28.72
CA LEU A 15 -15.33 -42.39 28.88
C LEU A 15 -14.26 -41.46 28.30
N LEU A 16 -12.97 -41.77 28.49
CA LEU A 16 -11.87 -41.01 27.88
C LEU A 16 -11.88 -41.13 26.35
N LEU A 17 -12.14 -42.32 25.81
CA LEU A 17 -12.24 -42.57 24.37
C LEU A 17 -13.41 -41.85 23.69
N VAL A 18 -14.48 -41.54 24.44
CA VAL A 18 -15.63 -40.77 23.96
C VAL A 18 -15.44 -39.27 24.16
N LEU A 19 -14.87 -38.84 25.30
CA LEU A 19 -14.68 -37.42 25.61
C LEU A 19 -13.55 -36.79 24.79
N LEU A 20 -12.46 -37.51 24.53
CA LEU A 20 -11.32 -36.98 23.78
C LEU A 20 -11.70 -36.51 22.36
N PRO A 21 -12.41 -37.28 21.52
CA PRO A 21 -12.85 -36.81 20.21
C PRO A 21 -13.93 -35.72 20.32
N LEU A 22 -14.71 -35.66 21.39
CA LEU A 22 -15.69 -34.59 21.62
C LEU A 22 -15.03 -33.27 22.00
N VAL A 23 -13.95 -33.30 22.79
CA VAL A 23 -13.11 -32.14 23.11
C VAL A 23 -12.31 -31.70 21.89
N LEU A 24 -11.74 -32.64 21.12
CA LEU A 24 -11.09 -32.33 19.84
C LEU A 24 -12.08 -31.76 18.82
N PHE A 25 -13.31 -32.29 18.74
CA PHE A 25 -14.35 -31.76 17.89
C PHE A 25 -14.81 -30.38 18.37
N ALA A 26 -14.94 -30.13 19.68
CA ALA A 26 -15.22 -28.80 20.21
C ALA A 26 -14.09 -27.80 19.91
N LEU A 27 -12.81 -28.23 19.98
CA LEU A 27 -11.65 -27.43 19.59
C LEU A 27 -11.56 -27.18 18.08
N LEU A 28 -11.99 -28.15 17.26
CA LEU A 28 -12.05 -28.04 15.79
C LEU A 28 -13.33 -27.35 15.28
N CYS A 29 -14.39 -27.31 16.09
CA CYS A 29 -15.65 -26.60 15.87
C CYS A 29 -15.67 -25.21 16.49
N VAL A 30 -14.54 -24.74 17.02
CA VAL A 30 -14.22 -23.31 16.91
C VAL A 30 -14.08 -23.07 15.40
N THR A 31 -15.22 -22.88 14.76
CA THR A 31 -15.30 -22.26 13.45
C THR A 31 -14.41 -21.02 13.55
N PRO A 32 -13.50 -20.79 12.59
CA PRO A 32 -12.92 -19.47 12.49
C PRO A 32 -14.13 -18.54 12.39
N ASN A 33 -14.41 -17.78 13.48
CA ASN A 33 -15.25 -16.59 13.42
C ASN A 33 -14.84 -15.93 12.12
N ASN A 34 -15.76 -15.80 11.15
CA ASN A 34 -15.52 -15.25 9.81
C ASN A 34 -14.37 -14.25 9.85
N ALA A 35 -13.14 -14.75 9.74
CA ALA A 35 -11.99 -13.94 10.07
C ALA A 35 -11.83 -13.18 8.78
N TYR A 36 -12.31 -11.94 8.77
CA TYR A 36 -12.18 -11.15 7.58
C TYR A 36 -10.68 -11.08 7.28
N ALA A 37 -10.35 -11.00 5.99
CA ALA A 37 -8.97 -10.73 5.63
C ALA A 37 -8.56 -9.42 6.33
N ASP A 38 -7.37 -9.41 6.94
CA ASP A 38 -6.87 -8.23 7.63
C ASP A 38 -6.94 -6.98 6.73
N PHE A 39 -7.32 -5.84 7.28
CA PHE A 39 -7.34 -4.58 6.55
C PHE A 39 -5.93 -4.02 6.42
N SER A 40 -5.43 -3.95 5.18
CA SER A 40 -4.08 -3.45 4.93
C SER A 40 -4.07 -1.98 4.52
N VAL A 41 -3.16 -1.19 5.12
CA VAL A 41 -2.88 0.18 4.70
C VAL A 41 -1.55 0.21 3.97
N TYR A 42 -1.55 0.78 2.77
CA TYR A 42 -0.37 1.00 1.94
C TYR A 42 -0.10 2.50 1.78
N VAL A 43 1.15 2.85 1.46
CA VAL A 43 1.57 4.22 1.13
C VAL A 43 2.40 4.21 -0.15
N GLY A 44 2.31 5.29 -0.93
CA GLY A 44 3.15 5.43 -2.12
C GLY A 44 2.85 6.67 -2.95
N TYR A 45 3.48 6.72 -4.13
CA TYR A 45 3.26 7.77 -5.13
C TYR A 45 2.55 7.19 -6.35
N SER A 46 1.82 8.05 -7.06
CA SER A 46 1.09 7.65 -8.26
C SER A 46 2.04 7.03 -9.31
N GLY A 47 1.73 5.82 -9.79
CA GLY A 47 2.55 5.14 -10.81
C GLY A 47 3.90 4.60 -10.29
N GLY A 48 4.08 4.54 -8.97
CA GLY A 48 5.21 3.87 -8.32
C GLY A 48 4.78 2.60 -7.57
N PRO A 49 5.72 1.89 -6.95
CA PRO A 49 5.39 0.81 -6.02
C PRO A 49 4.66 1.37 -4.79
N TYR A 50 3.84 0.50 -4.19
CA TYR A 50 3.10 0.77 -2.95
C TYR A 50 3.63 -0.11 -1.83
N TYR A 51 3.95 0.49 -0.69
CA TYR A 51 4.52 -0.21 0.45
C TYR A 51 3.49 -0.41 1.54
N LYS A 52 3.41 -1.63 2.06
CA LYS A 52 2.52 -2.00 3.16
C LYS A 52 2.99 -1.31 4.45
N LYS A 53 2.23 -0.33 4.91
CA LYS A 53 2.53 0.46 6.11
C LYS A 53 2.07 -0.23 7.38
N THR A 54 0.86 -0.77 7.38
CA THR A 54 0.26 -1.40 8.56
C THR A 54 -0.81 -2.41 8.13
N VAL A 55 -1.06 -3.41 8.97
CA VAL A 55 -2.11 -4.40 8.82
C VAL A 55 -2.94 -4.38 10.09
N TYR A 56 -4.26 -4.32 9.96
CA TYR A 56 -5.21 -4.27 11.05
C TYR A 56 -6.07 -5.54 11.04
N SER A 57 -6.06 -6.26 12.15
CA SER A 57 -7.04 -7.32 12.38
C SER A 57 -8.41 -6.74 12.69
N ASP A 58 -9.45 -7.57 12.68
CA ASP A 58 -10.78 -7.18 13.14
C ASP A 58 -10.79 -6.63 14.57
N ALA A 59 -9.96 -7.21 15.45
CA ALA A 59 -9.83 -6.77 16.82
C ALA A 59 -9.24 -5.36 16.89
N ASP A 60 -8.25 -5.06 16.04
CA ASP A 60 -7.67 -3.72 15.95
C ASP A 60 -8.71 -2.71 15.42
N MET A 61 -9.47 -3.10 14.40
CA MET A 61 -10.54 -2.28 13.83
C MET A 61 -11.61 -1.92 14.87
N VAL A 62 -12.04 -2.90 15.67
CA VAL A 62 -13.00 -2.65 16.76
C VAL A 62 -12.37 -1.78 17.85
N ALA A 63 -11.12 -2.03 18.23
CA ALA A 63 -10.42 -1.27 19.27
C ALA A 63 -10.15 0.20 18.87
N MET A 64 -9.90 0.45 17.58
CA MET A 64 -9.74 1.79 17.02
C MET A 64 -11.07 2.52 16.82
N SER A 65 -12.18 1.79 16.79
CA SER A 65 -13.51 2.37 16.61
C SER A 65 -13.96 3.12 17.85
N THR A 66 -14.85 4.10 17.65
CA THR A 66 -15.49 4.82 18.76
C THR A 66 -16.70 4.06 19.34
N GLY A 67 -17.09 2.93 18.73
CA GLY A 67 -18.35 2.23 19.01
C GLY A 67 -19.62 2.99 18.59
N VAL A 68 -19.48 4.21 18.05
CA VAL A 68 -20.59 5.04 17.58
C VAL A 68 -21.12 4.50 16.25
N THR A 69 -22.45 4.46 16.12
CA THR A 69 -23.13 4.25 14.85
C THR A 69 -23.25 5.58 14.12
N TYR A 70 -22.72 5.64 12.91
CA TYR A 70 -22.90 6.76 11.98
C TYR A 70 -24.03 6.46 11.00
N GLU A 71 -24.78 7.48 10.66
CA GLU A 71 -25.87 7.40 9.69
C GLU A 71 -25.49 8.09 8.38
N TYR A 72 -26.04 7.56 7.30
CA TYR A 72 -25.77 7.99 5.93
C TYR A 72 -27.05 7.96 5.12
N SER A 73 -27.13 8.81 4.11
CA SER A 73 -28.24 8.87 3.15
C SER A 73 -27.65 9.10 1.78
N ALA A 74 -28.24 8.54 0.72
CA ALA A 74 -27.79 8.80 -0.64
C ALA A 74 -28.92 8.67 -1.66
N ILE A 75 -28.77 9.32 -2.81
CA ILE A 75 -29.53 9.00 -4.02
C ILE A 75 -28.63 8.21 -4.98
N ASP A 76 -29.05 6.99 -5.32
CA ASP A 76 -28.39 6.13 -6.29
C ASP A 76 -28.61 6.61 -7.74
N GLN A 77 -27.78 6.15 -8.68
CA GLN A 77 -27.88 6.51 -10.11
C GLN A 77 -29.13 5.94 -10.79
N MET A 78 -29.66 4.83 -10.29
CA MET A 78 -31.05 4.45 -10.53
C MET A 78 -31.85 5.10 -9.40
N PRO A 79 -32.48 6.27 -9.61
CA PRO A 79 -32.86 7.17 -8.55
C PRO A 79 -33.69 6.44 -7.51
N ALA A 80 -33.03 6.11 -6.41
CA ALA A 80 -33.56 5.35 -5.30
C ALA A 80 -32.90 5.93 -4.07
N VAL A 81 -33.73 6.33 -3.12
CA VAL A 81 -33.28 6.83 -1.84
C VAL A 81 -32.71 5.66 -1.05
N ARG A 82 -31.50 5.84 -0.53
CA ARG A 82 -30.78 4.84 0.26
C ARG A 82 -30.49 5.38 1.65
N LYS A 83 -30.63 4.48 2.62
CA LYS A 83 -30.21 4.69 4.00
C LYS A 83 -29.01 3.81 4.29
N GLY A 84 -28.04 4.39 4.97
CA GLY A 84 -26.85 3.71 5.44
C GLY A 84 -26.67 3.86 6.94
N TYR A 85 -26.12 2.83 7.56
CA TYR A 85 -25.65 2.81 8.93
C TYR A 85 -24.27 2.16 8.96
N GLY A 86 -23.35 2.65 9.78
CA GLY A 86 -22.03 2.06 9.88
C GLY A 86 -21.39 2.25 11.25
N LYS A 87 -20.77 1.19 11.77
CA LYS A 87 -19.81 1.24 12.87
C LYS A 87 -18.44 0.90 12.31
N GLY A 88 -17.46 1.71 12.64
CA GLY A 88 -16.17 1.64 11.97
C GLY A 88 -15.12 2.58 12.53
N VAL A 89 -14.00 2.59 11.83
CA VAL A 89 -12.84 3.42 12.12
C VAL A 89 -12.90 4.66 11.24
N LEU A 90 -12.77 5.84 11.83
CA LEU A 90 -12.65 7.11 11.10
C LEU A 90 -11.41 7.07 10.21
N LEU A 91 -11.49 7.57 8.97
CA LEU A 91 -10.30 7.66 8.10
C LEU A 91 -9.13 8.40 8.77
N SER A 92 -9.43 9.46 9.52
CA SER A 92 -8.43 10.21 10.29
C SER A 92 -7.69 9.37 11.33
N GLN A 93 -8.35 8.34 11.89
CA GLN A 93 -7.74 7.48 12.90
C GLN A 93 -6.63 6.63 12.27
N PHE A 94 -6.83 6.08 11.07
CA PHE A 94 -5.78 5.35 10.34
C PHE A 94 -4.54 6.21 10.13
N PHE A 95 -4.71 7.48 9.74
CA PHE A 95 -3.56 8.37 9.51
C PHE A 95 -2.76 8.58 10.80
N SER A 96 -3.45 8.83 11.91
CA SER A 96 -2.79 9.02 13.21
C SER A 96 -2.07 7.76 13.69
N THR A 97 -2.67 6.58 13.54
CA THR A 97 -2.09 5.32 14.02
C THR A 97 -0.99 4.78 13.12
N SER A 98 -1.04 5.05 11.82
CA SER A 98 0.00 4.66 10.86
C SER A 98 1.09 5.72 10.71
N GLY A 99 0.97 6.88 11.36
CA GLY A 99 1.93 7.99 11.24
C GLY A 99 1.98 8.58 9.82
N ILE A 100 0.83 8.65 9.13
CA ILE A 100 0.73 9.20 7.78
C ILE A 100 0.49 10.71 7.88
N ASP A 101 1.36 11.50 7.26
CA ASP A 101 1.19 12.95 7.16
C ASP A 101 0.08 13.29 6.14
N THR A 102 -1.01 13.86 6.63
CA THR A 102 -2.15 14.21 5.80
C THR A 102 -1.92 15.44 4.94
N SER A 103 -0.94 16.29 5.26
CA SER A 103 -0.66 17.52 4.50
C SER A 103 -0.13 17.25 3.09
N VAL A 104 0.42 16.05 2.89
CA VAL A 104 1.00 15.58 1.62
C VAL A 104 0.11 14.56 0.91
N LEU A 105 -1.04 14.18 1.47
CA LEU A 105 -1.97 13.24 0.83
C LEU A 105 -2.67 13.88 -0.38
N LYS A 106 -2.73 13.11 -1.47
CA LYS A 106 -3.43 13.48 -2.70
C LYS A 106 -4.76 12.75 -2.82
N ARG A 107 -4.72 11.43 -2.68
CA ARG A 107 -5.85 10.53 -2.97
C ARG A 107 -5.69 9.18 -2.31
N PHE A 108 -6.77 8.40 -2.36
CA PHE A 108 -6.83 7.04 -1.87
C PHE A 108 -7.24 6.10 -2.99
N TYR A 109 -6.65 4.91 -2.99
CA TYR A 109 -7.17 3.76 -3.72
C TYR A 109 -7.66 2.71 -2.74
N PHE A 110 -8.90 2.25 -2.93
CA PHE A 110 -9.47 1.17 -2.11
C PHE A 110 -9.61 -0.08 -2.97
N SER A 111 -8.93 -1.15 -2.56
CA SER A 111 -9.06 -2.45 -3.22
C SER A 111 -10.35 -3.11 -2.80
N THR A 112 -11.12 -3.61 -3.76
CA THR A 112 -12.44 -4.21 -3.50
C THR A 112 -12.58 -5.57 -4.17
N THR A 113 -13.29 -6.49 -3.55
CA THR A 113 -13.73 -7.73 -4.23
C THR A 113 -15.10 -7.60 -4.88
N ASP A 114 -15.76 -6.44 -4.75
CA ASP A 114 -17.06 -6.15 -5.35
C ASP A 114 -16.92 -5.85 -6.86
N GLY A 115 -16.48 -6.87 -7.61
CA GLY A 115 -16.83 -7.10 -9.01
C GLY A 115 -16.40 -6.10 -10.07
N TYR A 116 -15.69 -5.01 -9.76
CA TYR A 116 -15.13 -4.12 -10.77
C TYR A 116 -13.85 -4.72 -11.37
N VAL A 117 -13.94 -5.94 -11.90
CA VAL A 117 -12.87 -6.42 -12.77
C VAL A 117 -12.90 -5.52 -14.00
N ALA A 118 -11.90 -4.65 -14.16
CA ALA A 118 -11.74 -3.95 -15.43
C ALA A 118 -11.62 -5.00 -16.55
N ASP A 119 -11.99 -4.66 -17.79
CA ASP A 119 -12.08 -5.62 -18.91
C ASP A 119 -10.77 -6.43 -19.16
N ASP A 120 -9.67 -6.09 -18.49
CA ASP A 120 -8.35 -6.71 -18.52
C ASP A 120 -8.04 -7.70 -17.37
N GLY A 121 -8.96 -7.92 -16.42
CA GLY A 121 -8.76 -8.87 -15.32
C GLY A 121 -8.15 -8.27 -14.04
N VAL A 122 -7.98 -6.95 -13.95
CA VAL A 122 -7.46 -6.26 -12.75
C VAL A 122 -8.60 -6.05 -11.75
N GLU A 123 -8.38 -6.39 -10.47
CA GLU A 123 -9.33 -6.15 -9.38
C GLU A 123 -9.71 -4.66 -9.30
N GLY A 124 -11.00 -4.39 -9.07
CA GLY A 124 -11.53 -3.04 -9.09
C GLY A 124 -11.03 -2.20 -7.94
N TYR A 125 -10.37 -1.09 -8.26
CA TYR A 125 -10.04 -0.06 -7.29
C TYR A 125 -11.01 1.11 -7.39
N GLY A 126 -11.58 1.49 -6.26
CA GLY A 126 -12.22 2.79 -6.15
C GLY A 126 -11.17 3.87 -5.83
N ALA A 127 -11.22 5.00 -6.54
CA ALA A 127 -10.29 6.11 -6.35
C ALA A 127 -11.02 7.37 -5.89
N TRP A 128 -10.51 8.01 -4.83
CA TRP A 128 -11.08 9.25 -4.29
C TRP A 128 -9.97 10.23 -3.91
N TYR A 129 -10.20 11.52 -4.09
CA TYR A 129 -9.26 12.53 -3.60
C TYR A 129 -9.33 12.67 -2.08
N TYR A 130 -8.20 13.03 -1.47
CA TYR A 130 -8.12 13.34 -0.04
C TYR A 130 -9.09 14.47 0.32
N GLN A 131 -9.16 15.48 -0.55
CA GLN A 131 -10.08 16.61 -0.41
C GLN A 131 -11.54 16.14 -0.26
N ASP A 132 -11.98 15.19 -1.08
CA ASP A 132 -13.39 14.77 -1.14
C ASP A 132 -13.79 13.92 0.07
N LEU A 133 -12.89 13.08 0.59
CA LEU A 133 -13.20 12.18 1.71
C LEU A 133 -12.95 12.77 3.09
N CYS A 134 -12.00 13.70 3.21
CA CYS A 134 -11.47 14.13 4.51
C CYS A 134 -11.58 15.63 4.77
N VAL A 135 -11.75 16.45 3.73
CA VAL A 135 -11.74 17.92 3.89
C VAL A 135 -13.11 18.52 3.59
N THR A 136 -13.74 18.10 2.49
CA THR A 136 -15.08 18.56 2.13
C THR A 136 -16.11 18.03 3.14
N PRO A 137 -16.95 18.91 3.72
CA PRO A 137 -18.03 18.45 4.61
C PRO A 137 -19.00 17.54 3.86
N LEU A 138 -19.22 16.35 4.41
CA LEU A 138 -20.17 15.37 3.90
C LEU A 138 -21.34 15.26 4.86
N TYR A 139 -22.53 15.09 4.29
CA TYR A 139 -23.77 15.18 5.05
C TYR A 139 -24.61 13.91 4.95
N TYR A 140 -25.29 13.64 6.06
CA TYR A 140 -26.45 12.79 6.16
C TYR A 140 -27.71 13.68 6.19
N TYR A 141 -28.72 13.30 5.41
CA TYR A 141 -29.98 14.01 5.27
C TYR A 141 -31.10 13.11 5.84
N PRO A 142 -31.57 13.38 7.07
CA PRO A 142 -32.54 12.50 7.73
C PRO A 142 -33.88 12.44 7.04
N TYR A 143 -34.29 13.55 6.40
CA TYR A 143 -35.55 13.65 5.70
C TYR A 143 -35.44 13.45 4.19
N LEU A 144 -34.38 12.79 3.72
CA LEU A 144 -34.18 12.54 2.29
C LEU A 144 -35.31 11.71 1.69
N PHE A 145 -35.83 10.73 2.44
CA PHE A 145 -36.91 9.88 1.98
C PHE A 145 -38.23 10.65 1.89
N GLU A 146 -38.62 11.38 2.94
CA GLU A 146 -39.88 12.15 2.94
C GLU A 146 -39.87 13.28 1.91
N GLY A 147 -38.71 13.91 1.69
CA GLY A 147 -38.56 15.04 0.77
C GLY A 147 -38.26 14.65 -0.67
N THR A 148 -38.21 13.36 -1.03
CA THR A 148 -37.89 12.90 -2.38
C THR A 148 -39.04 12.08 -2.98
N GLU A 149 -39.48 12.47 -4.17
CA GLU A 149 -40.45 11.73 -4.98
C GLU A 149 -39.80 11.25 -6.28
N ILE A 150 -40.07 10.02 -6.69
CA ILE A 150 -39.55 9.46 -7.95
C ILE A 150 -40.73 9.22 -8.89
N ILE A 151 -40.85 10.05 -9.93
CA ILE A 151 -41.92 9.98 -10.94
C ILE A 151 -41.29 9.71 -12.30
N ASP A 152 -41.72 8.65 -13.00
CA ASP A 152 -41.21 8.25 -14.32
C ASP A 152 -39.68 8.12 -14.39
N GLY A 153 -39.07 7.62 -13.31
CA GLY A 153 -37.62 7.47 -13.20
C GLY A 153 -36.85 8.78 -13.06
N LYS A 154 -37.54 9.90 -12.76
CA LYS A 154 -36.94 11.18 -12.42
C LYS A 154 -37.11 11.48 -10.94
N THR A 155 -36.06 12.02 -10.33
CA THR A 155 -36.07 12.48 -8.95
C THR A 155 -36.63 13.90 -8.87
N TYR A 156 -37.65 14.10 -8.04
CA TYR A 156 -38.15 15.39 -7.61
C TYR A 156 -37.87 15.53 -6.11
N MET A 157 -37.46 16.72 -5.69
CA MET A 157 -36.98 16.94 -4.33
C MET A 157 -37.55 18.24 -3.77
N ASP A 158 -38.19 18.16 -2.61
CA ASP A 158 -38.50 19.33 -1.80
C ASP A 158 -37.28 19.66 -0.92
N GLN A 159 -36.53 20.68 -1.33
CA GLN A 159 -35.32 21.08 -0.63
C GLN A 159 -35.60 21.58 0.79
N ASN A 160 -36.78 22.15 1.07
CA ASN A 160 -37.09 22.62 2.43
C ASN A 160 -37.23 21.45 3.41
N ILE A 161 -37.68 20.30 2.92
CA ILE A 161 -37.78 19.07 3.70
C ILE A 161 -36.42 18.39 3.78
N VAL A 162 -35.76 18.16 2.64
CA VAL A 162 -34.51 17.37 2.61
C VAL A 162 -33.37 18.03 3.38
N PHE A 163 -33.20 19.35 3.27
CA PHE A 163 -32.13 20.06 3.96
C PHE A 163 -32.45 20.34 5.44
N ASN A 164 -33.67 20.06 5.88
CA ASN A 164 -34.02 20.19 7.29
C ASN A 164 -33.19 19.20 8.12
N ASP A 165 -32.57 19.68 9.20
CA ASP A 165 -31.71 18.89 10.07
C ASP A 165 -30.60 18.10 9.35
N ALA A 166 -30.03 18.66 8.27
CA ALA A 166 -28.86 18.04 7.64
C ALA A 166 -27.68 17.99 8.61
N GLN A 167 -27.07 16.81 8.77
CA GLN A 167 -26.02 16.56 9.76
C GLN A 167 -24.70 16.22 9.07
N VAL A 168 -23.60 16.82 9.52
CA VAL A 168 -22.27 16.43 9.05
C VAL A 168 -21.97 15.01 9.54
N THR A 169 -21.57 14.14 8.63
CA THR A 169 -21.23 12.74 8.92
C THR A 169 -19.83 12.43 8.38
N PRO A 170 -18.97 11.75 9.16
CA PRO A 170 -17.59 11.51 8.76
C PRO A 170 -17.47 10.37 7.73
N THR A 171 -16.30 10.24 7.13
CA THR A 171 -15.93 9.06 6.35
C THR A 171 -15.31 8.00 7.24
N ILE A 172 -15.81 6.77 7.16
CA ILE A 172 -15.32 5.61 7.93
C ILE A 172 -15.04 4.40 7.04
N ILE A 173 -14.18 3.51 7.54
CA ILE A 173 -14.13 2.11 7.13
C ILE A 173 -14.93 1.29 8.13
N ALA A 174 -16.10 0.83 7.70
CA ALA A 174 -17.07 0.13 8.54
C ALA A 174 -16.81 -1.38 8.56
N TYR A 175 -16.71 -1.95 9.76
CA TYR A 175 -16.68 -3.40 9.98
C TYR A 175 -18.08 -3.99 10.22
N GLU A 176 -19.04 -3.15 10.58
CA GLU A 176 -20.45 -3.49 10.70
C GLU A 176 -21.25 -2.40 10.00
N TRP A 177 -22.08 -2.76 9.02
CA TRP A 177 -22.77 -1.78 8.20
C TRP A 177 -24.12 -2.27 7.70
N SER A 178 -25.03 -1.35 7.42
CA SER A 178 -26.26 -1.58 6.69
C SER A 178 -26.33 -0.55 5.57
N PHE A 179 -26.66 -0.97 4.35
CA PHE A 179 -26.83 -0.04 3.24
C PHE A 179 -27.92 -0.56 2.32
N GLN A 180 -29.11 0.05 2.41
CA GLN A 180 -30.30 -0.46 1.73
C GLN A 180 -31.04 0.64 0.99
N ARG A 181 -31.73 0.24 -0.07
CA ARG A 181 -32.75 1.08 -0.70
C ARG A 181 -33.95 1.12 0.22
N ALA A 182 -34.49 2.30 0.47
CA ALA A 182 -35.74 2.46 1.17
C ALA A 182 -36.86 2.62 0.13
N PHE A 183 -37.88 1.76 0.23
CA PHE A 183 -39.13 1.88 -0.53
C PHE A 183 -40.30 2.30 0.38
N SER A 184 -40.06 2.38 1.69
CA SER A 184 -41.00 2.79 2.72
C SER A 184 -40.28 3.42 3.91
N GLN A 185 -40.99 4.22 4.71
CA GLN A 185 -40.44 4.80 5.95
C GLN A 185 -40.00 3.71 6.94
N SER A 186 -40.74 2.59 7.03
CA SER A 186 -40.36 1.48 7.90
C SER A 186 -39.00 0.86 7.54
N GLU A 187 -38.67 0.80 6.25
CA GLU A 187 -37.35 0.35 5.78
C GLU A 187 -36.28 1.42 5.98
N TRP A 188 -36.65 2.71 5.94
CA TRP A 188 -35.75 3.79 6.30
C TRP A 188 -35.30 3.69 7.77
N ASP A 189 -36.21 3.29 8.67
CA ASP A 189 -35.97 3.26 10.12
C ASP A 189 -35.39 1.92 10.64
N SER A 190 -35.34 0.86 9.81
CA SER A 190 -34.98 -0.50 10.24
C SER A 190 -33.69 -1.01 9.56
N PRO A 191 -32.50 -0.84 10.16
CA PRO A 191 -31.24 -1.29 9.56
C PRO A 191 -31.17 -2.82 9.44
N ASN A 192 -30.85 -3.30 8.24
CA ASN A 192 -30.42 -4.68 8.01
C ASN A 192 -28.90 -4.77 8.13
N TRP A 193 -28.40 -5.00 9.34
CA TRP A 193 -26.97 -5.04 9.65
C TRP A 193 -26.26 -6.23 9.02
N LYS A 194 -25.09 -5.97 8.48
CA LYS A 194 -24.16 -6.94 7.91
C LYS A 194 -22.80 -6.83 8.59
N SER A 195 -22.17 -7.99 8.70
CA SER A 195 -20.75 -8.14 9.00
C SER A 195 -20.18 -8.94 7.82
N GLU A 196 -19.94 -8.25 6.72
CA GLU A 196 -19.33 -8.75 5.49
C GLU A 196 -18.24 -7.72 5.13
N PRO A 197 -17.19 -8.07 4.36
CA PRO A 197 -15.90 -7.38 4.43
C PRO A 197 -16.02 -5.86 4.32
N TYR A 198 -15.04 -5.16 4.88
CA TYR A 198 -15.15 -3.76 5.27
C TYR A 198 -15.77 -2.87 4.18
N ARG A 199 -16.52 -1.85 4.57
CA ARG A 199 -17.17 -0.93 3.64
C ARG A 199 -16.67 0.49 3.83
N LEU A 200 -16.34 1.16 2.73
CA LEU A 200 -16.15 2.61 2.75
C LEU A 200 -17.53 3.26 2.89
N MET A 201 -17.76 3.94 4.01
CA MET A 201 -19.00 4.67 4.27
C MET A 201 -18.69 6.17 4.35
N LEU A 202 -19.44 6.96 3.62
CA LEU A 202 -19.27 8.40 3.50
C LEU A 202 -20.62 9.06 3.25
N GLY A 203 -20.77 10.31 3.67
CA GLY A 203 -21.94 11.12 3.36
C GLY A 203 -21.92 11.61 1.91
N GLN A 204 -22.82 12.55 1.61
CA GLN A 204 -22.89 13.22 0.31
C GLN A 204 -22.73 14.73 0.51
N GLU A 205 -22.03 15.40 -0.40
CA GLU A 205 -21.86 16.85 -0.38
C GLU A 205 -23.20 17.59 -0.51
N SER A 206 -24.14 17.00 -1.25
CA SER A 206 -25.46 17.55 -1.54
C SER A 206 -26.40 16.42 -1.94
N PRO A 207 -27.69 16.48 -1.56
CA PRO A 207 -28.65 15.44 -1.93
C PRO A 207 -28.97 15.46 -3.44
N ILE A 208 -28.64 16.56 -4.14
CA ILE A 208 -28.88 16.75 -5.57
C ILE A 208 -27.74 16.16 -6.43
N LYS A 209 -26.54 16.00 -5.86
CA LYS A 209 -25.41 15.38 -6.54
C LYS A 209 -25.61 13.86 -6.56
N MET A 210 -26.31 13.36 -7.57
CA MET A 210 -26.52 11.92 -7.79
C MET A 210 -25.17 11.19 -7.93
N GLY A 211 -25.04 10.04 -7.26
CA GLY A 211 -23.82 9.21 -7.31
C GLY A 211 -23.27 8.80 -5.95
N GLY A 212 -23.78 9.36 -4.85
CA GLY A 212 -23.29 9.08 -3.49
C GLY A 212 -23.33 7.58 -3.12
N ALA A 213 -24.29 6.82 -3.62
CA ALA A 213 -24.37 5.37 -3.36
C ALA A 213 -23.24 4.56 -4.00
N ARG A 214 -22.77 4.96 -5.19
CA ARG A 214 -21.62 4.34 -5.87
C ARG A 214 -20.29 4.77 -5.26
N ALA A 215 -20.26 5.91 -4.57
CA ALA A 215 -19.08 6.36 -3.86
C ALA A 215 -18.74 5.48 -2.65
N SER A 216 -19.70 4.68 -2.16
CA SER A 216 -19.48 3.75 -1.05
C SER A 216 -19.02 2.38 -1.56
N ALA A 217 -17.71 2.17 -1.60
CA ALA A 217 -17.10 0.89 -1.96
C ALA A 217 -17.45 -0.24 -0.98
N GLN A 218 -17.82 -1.41 -1.50
CA GLN A 218 -18.13 -2.61 -0.72
C GLN A 218 -16.96 -3.59 -0.77
N ASN A 219 -16.89 -4.48 0.22
CA ASN A 219 -15.87 -5.53 0.29
C ASN A 219 -14.44 -4.99 0.13
N VAL A 220 -14.17 -3.88 0.80
CA VAL A 220 -12.87 -3.21 0.84
C VAL A 220 -11.90 -4.09 1.62
N LEU A 221 -10.77 -4.40 0.99
CA LEU A 221 -9.70 -5.21 1.59
C LEU A 221 -8.53 -4.34 2.08
N SER A 222 -8.28 -3.23 1.40
CA SER A 222 -7.14 -2.38 1.68
C SER A 222 -7.39 -0.94 1.24
N MET A 223 -6.56 -0.05 1.79
CA MET A 223 -6.47 1.34 1.39
C MET A 223 -5.02 1.68 1.08
N THR A 224 -4.77 2.24 -0.10
CA THR A 224 -3.49 2.83 -0.49
C THR A 224 -3.58 4.33 -0.42
N CYS A 225 -2.78 4.94 0.45
CA CYS A 225 -2.61 6.37 0.58
C CYS A 225 -1.60 6.88 -0.44
N ILE A 226 -2.04 7.73 -1.36
CA ILE A 226 -1.21 8.28 -2.43
C ILE A 226 -0.78 9.70 -2.08
N PHE A 227 0.52 9.95 -2.05
CA PHE A 227 1.10 11.26 -1.79
C PHE A 227 1.14 12.16 -3.04
N ASN A 228 1.18 13.47 -2.81
CA ASN A 228 1.42 14.49 -3.83
C ASN A 228 2.89 14.47 -4.27
N GLY A 229 3.12 14.75 -5.56
CA GLY A 229 4.48 14.83 -6.12
C GLY A 229 5.11 13.47 -6.37
N THR A 230 6.42 13.39 -6.17
CA THR A 230 7.27 12.21 -6.37
C THR A 230 8.39 12.23 -5.33
N PRO A 231 9.06 11.10 -5.05
CA PRO A 231 10.29 11.13 -4.26
C PRO A 231 11.34 12.03 -4.91
N GLU A 232 12.14 12.70 -4.10
CA GLU A 232 13.31 13.45 -4.53
C GLU A 232 14.52 12.51 -4.51
N ILE A 233 15.16 12.33 -5.65
CA ILE A 233 16.37 11.52 -5.80
C ILE A 233 17.53 12.49 -5.96
N SER A 234 18.61 12.30 -5.19
CA SER A 234 19.82 13.10 -5.32
C SER A 234 21.07 12.24 -5.16
N PHE A 235 22.19 12.71 -5.68
CA PHE A 235 23.50 12.07 -5.53
C PHE A 235 24.43 12.84 -4.56
N GLY A 236 23.82 13.67 -3.70
CA GLY A 236 24.53 14.63 -2.85
C GLY A 236 25.35 15.64 -3.67
N ASP A 237 26.47 16.10 -3.11
CA ASP A 237 27.37 17.08 -3.76
C ASP A 237 28.17 16.49 -4.93
N LYS A 238 28.13 15.17 -5.10
CA LYS A 238 28.85 14.49 -6.18
C LYS A 238 27.89 14.32 -7.35
N THR A 239 27.90 15.26 -8.29
CA THR A 239 27.17 15.10 -9.57
C THR A 239 28.03 14.45 -10.65
N SER A 240 29.33 14.27 -10.37
CA SER A 240 30.24 13.57 -11.26
C SER A 240 31.36 12.84 -10.55
N PHE A 241 31.88 11.80 -11.22
CA PHE A 241 33.07 11.07 -10.81
C PHE A 241 34.06 10.99 -11.97
N GLU A 242 35.35 11.04 -11.65
CA GLU A 242 36.44 10.82 -12.61
C GLU A 242 37.24 9.59 -12.15
N GLY A 243 37.40 8.62 -13.05
CA GLY A 243 38.17 7.40 -12.78
C GLY A 243 38.93 6.90 -13.98
N ASN A 244 39.71 5.84 -13.74
CA ASN A 244 40.46 5.15 -14.77
C ASN A 244 39.63 4.03 -15.40
N VAL A 245 39.93 3.69 -16.66
CA VAL A 245 39.45 2.45 -17.26
C VAL A 245 39.86 1.25 -16.40
N GLY A 246 38.89 0.41 -16.06
CA GLY A 246 39.04 -0.72 -15.14
C GLY A 246 38.51 -0.45 -13.73
N ASP A 247 38.36 0.82 -13.33
CA ASP A 247 37.85 1.18 -12.01
C ASP A 247 36.40 0.71 -11.82
N ILE A 248 36.10 0.27 -10.60
CA ILE A 248 34.73 0.01 -10.14
C ILE A 248 34.31 1.15 -9.24
N ILE A 249 33.19 1.78 -9.57
CA ILE A 249 32.66 2.94 -8.88
C ILE A 249 31.36 2.53 -8.22
N SER A 250 31.22 2.83 -6.93
CA SER A 250 29.97 2.70 -6.20
C SER A 250 29.26 4.04 -6.13
N ILE A 251 27.96 4.03 -6.42
CA ILE A 251 27.11 5.21 -6.48
C ILE A 251 25.85 4.92 -5.69
N THR A 252 25.71 5.65 -4.59
CA THR A 252 24.58 5.53 -3.67
C THR A 252 23.75 6.81 -3.73
N PRO A 253 22.53 6.77 -4.30
CA PRO A 253 21.65 7.91 -4.27
C PRO A 253 21.04 8.07 -2.87
N THR A 254 20.65 9.29 -2.54
CA THR A 254 19.77 9.59 -1.41
C THR A 254 18.36 9.80 -1.96
N VAL A 255 17.38 9.15 -1.35
CA VAL A 255 15.96 9.36 -1.66
C VAL A 255 15.28 10.03 -0.47
N LYS A 256 14.58 11.12 -0.73
CA LYS A 256 13.71 11.80 0.23
C LYS A 256 12.26 11.67 -0.21
N ALA A 257 11.39 11.34 0.72
CA ALA A 257 9.98 11.06 0.44
C ALA A 257 9.08 11.56 1.57
N ALA A 258 7.78 11.57 1.29
CA ALA A 258 6.75 11.98 2.23
C ALA A 258 6.60 11.03 3.43
N ASP A 259 7.07 9.79 3.31
CA ASP A 259 6.97 8.75 4.35
C ASP A 259 8.30 7.99 4.44
N SER A 260 8.79 7.78 5.66
CA SER A 260 10.08 7.13 5.92
C SER A 260 10.15 5.69 5.40
N LEU A 261 9.01 4.98 5.34
CA LEU A 261 8.96 3.63 4.75
C LEU A 261 9.23 3.68 3.25
N ILE A 262 8.75 4.74 2.57
CA ILE A 262 9.08 4.96 1.17
C ILE A 262 10.55 5.33 1.04
N GLU A 263 11.09 6.21 1.88
CA GLU A 263 12.53 6.57 1.84
C GLU A 263 13.42 5.33 1.94
N GLU A 264 13.12 4.41 2.87
CA GLU A 264 13.90 3.19 3.07
C GLU A 264 13.84 2.21 1.90
N ASN A 265 12.68 2.08 1.25
CA ASN A 265 12.48 1.06 0.21
C ASN A 265 12.66 1.60 -1.20
N ALA A 266 12.40 2.89 -1.44
CA ALA A 266 12.48 3.49 -2.76
C ALA A 266 13.88 3.43 -3.36
N VAL A 267 14.94 3.49 -2.53
CA VAL A 267 16.33 3.35 -3.00
C VAL A 267 16.57 1.99 -3.66
N LYS A 268 15.95 0.94 -3.12
CA LYS A 268 16.07 -0.45 -3.61
C LYS A 268 15.27 -0.67 -4.90
N ASP A 269 14.18 0.08 -5.05
CA ASP A 269 13.28 0.01 -6.22
C ASP A 269 13.64 1.01 -7.33
N LEU A 270 14.78 1.70 -7.20
CA LEU A 270 15.28 2.56 -8.26
C LEU A 270 15.59 1.75 -9.52
N LYS A 271 15.07 2.24 -10.65
CA LYS A 271 15.42 1.76 -11.98
C LYS A 271 16.61 2.55 -12.51
N TRP A 272 17.63 1.83 -12.94
CA TRP A 272 18.90 2.40 -13.38
C TRP A 272 19.14 2.22 -14.87
N GLU A 273 19.63 3.27 -15.52
CA GLU A 273 20.02 3.25 -16.93
C GLU A 273 21.42 3.85 -17.14
N ILE A 274 22.15 3.31 -18.12
CA ILE A 274 23.45 3.81 -18.57
C ILE A 274 23.30 4.31 -20.00
N SER A 275 23.71 5.56 -20.26
CA SER A 275 23.59 6.17 -21.59
C SER A 275 24.46 5.51 -22.66
N ASP A 276 25.59 4.93 -22.28
CA ASP A 276 26.53 4.27 -23.20
C ASP A 276 27.20 3.06 -22.53
N ASN A 277 26.69 1.87 -22.84
CA ASN A 277 27.23 0.60 -22.36
C ASN A 277 28.61 0.24 -22.94
N SER A 278 29.15 1.00 -23.91
CA SER A 278 30.52 0.81 -24.41
C SER A 278 31.56 1.50 -23.53
N VAL A 279 31.17 2.55 -22.78
CA VAL A 279 32.03 3.33 -21.88
C VAL A 279 32.01 2.76 -20.46
N ALA A 280 30.84 2.37 -19.96
CA ALA A 280 30.69 1.73 -18.65
C ALA A 280 29.65 0.61 -18.69
N GLU A 281 29.63 -0.24 -17.68
CA GLU A 281 28.57 -1.24 -17.50
C GLU A 281 28.25 -1.44 -16.02
N PHE A 282 27.03 -1.87 -15.72
CA PHE A 282 26.68 -2.28 -14.37
C PHE A 282 27.43 -3.57 -13.98
N VAL A 283 27.92 -3.61 -12.75
CA VAL A 283 28.41 -4.84 -12.14
C VAL A 283 27.20 -5.72 -11.81
N LYS A 284 27.26 -6.97 -12.24
CA LYS A 284 26.19 -7.95 -12.06
C LYS A 284 26.65 -9.14 -11.23
N ASP A 285 25.73 -9.76 -10.51
CA ASP A 285 25.96 -11.02 -9.80
C ASP A 285 26.09 -12.21 -10.78
N ALA A 286 26.33 -13.41 -10.24
CA ALA A 286 26.46 -14.63 -11.05
C ALA A 286 25.17 -15.01 -11.82
N ASN A 287 24.02 -14.46 -11.42
CA ASN A 287 22.72 -14.68 -12.05
C ASN A 287 22.36 -13.59 -13.08
N GLY A 288 23.20 -12.56 -13.22
CA GLY A 288 22.97 -11.44 -14.13
C GLY A 288 22.14 -10.29 -13.55
N ASN A 289 21.85 -10.30 -12.25
CA ASN A 289 21.16 -9.22 -11.56
C ASN A 289 22.12 -8.09 -11.21
N LEU A 290 21.62 -6.86 -11.10
CA LEU A 290 22.42 -5.73 -10.61
C LEU A 290 22.91 -6.00 -9.19
N VAL A 291 24.19 -5.72 -8.93
CA VAL A 291 24.71 -5.71 -7.56
C VAL A 291 24.31 -4.39 -6.92
N VAL A 292 23.33 -4.45 -6.01
CA VAL A 292 22.84 -3.34 -5.20
C VAL A 292 23.30 -3.54 -3.76
N ASP A 293 23.95 -2.55 -3.17
CA ASP A 293 24.37 -2.59 -1.77
C ASP A 293 23.18 -2.37 -0.80
N GLU A 294 23.43 -2.53 0.50
CA GLU A 294 22.42 -2.38 1.55
C GLU A 294 21.77 -0.98 1.60
N ASN A 295 22.46 0.04 1.09
CA ASN A 295 22.01 1.41 1.00
C ASN A 295 21.39 1.74 -0.37
N GLY A 296 21.14 0.73 -1.22
CA GLY A 296 20.58 0.92 -2.56
C GLY A 296 21.58 1.47 -3.59
N GLY A 297 22.87 1.48 -3.26
CA GLY A 297 23.93 1.89 -4.17
C GLY A 297 24.25 0.83 -5.21
N ILE A 298 24.51 1.27 -6.44
CA ILE A 298 24.93 0.40 -7.55
C ILE A 298 26.43 0.48 -7.78
N GLN A 299 26.97 -0.54 -8.44
CA GLN A 299 28.35 -0.53 -8.91
C GLN A 299 28.40 -0.51 -10.43
N ILE A 300 29.28 0.33 -10.98
CA ILE A 300 29.62 0.35 -12.41
C ILE A 300 31.10 0.10 -12.62
N ARG A 301 31.45 -0.53 -13.74
CA ARG A 301 32.82 -0.70 -14.21
C ARG A 301 33.08 0.19 -15.42
N LEU A 302 34.14 0.98 -15.37
CA LEU A 302 34.59 1.78 -16.51
C LEU A 302 35.36 0.91 -17.50
N LYS A 303 34.96 0.92 -18.78
CA LYS A 303 35.51 0.06 -19.84
C LYS A 303 36.35 0.79 -20.87
N LYS A 304 36.04 2.07 -21.11
CA LYS A 304 36.68 2.86 -22.16
C LYS A 304 36.70 4.33 -21.76
N ASP A 305 37.68 5.07 -22.29
CA ASP A 305 37.70 6.53 -22.25
C ASP A 305 36.40 7.13 -22.78
N GLY A 306 35.82 8.06 -22.04
CA GLY A 306 34.57 8.71 -22.42
C GLY A 306 33.72 9.16 -21.24
N ASN A 307 32.65 9.88 -21.56
CA ASN A 307 31.65 10.30 -20.58
C ASN A 307 30.43 9.42 -20.69
N VAL A 308 29.87 9.01 -19.55
CA VAL A 308 28.63 8.26 -19.47
C VAL A 308 27.69 8.91 -18.46
N THR A 309 26.40 8.96 -18.79
CA THR A 309 25.36 9.42 -17.87
C THR A 309 24.64 8.21 -17.31
N LEU A 310 24.55 8.16 -15.99
CA LEU A 310 23.72 7.23 -15.24
C LEU A 310 22.42 7.95 -14.88
N THR A 311 21.31 7.26 -15.06
CA THR A 311 19.99 7.80 -14.74
C THR A 311 19.33 6.90 -13.72
N ALA A 312 18.87 7.46 -12.61
CA ALA A 312 18.06 6.78 -11.60
C ALA A 312 16.62 7.28 -11.69
N SER A 313 15.66 6.37 -11.65
CA SER A 313 14.23 6.70 -11.73
C SER A 313 13.41 5.85 -10.77
N TYR A 314 12.28 6.39 -10.31
CA TYR A 314 11.37 5.72 -9.37
C TYR A 314 9.94 5.74 -9.94
N GLY A 315 9.39 4.59 -10.31
CA GLY A 315 8.07 4.52 -10.95
C GLY A 315 7.99 5.43 -12.18
N ASN A 316 6.96 6.28 -12.25
CA ASN A 316 6.78 7.33 -13.27
C ASN A 316 7.37 8.70 -12.86
N SER A 317 8.20 8.75 -11.83
CA SER A 317 8.80 10.00 -11.36
C SER A 317 9.84 10.55 -12.34
N PRO A 318 10.04 11.88 -12.39
CA PRO A 318 11.14 12.46 -13.16
C PRO A 318 12.46 11.83 -12.71
N SER A 319 13.30 11.48 -13.68
CA SER A 319 14.55 10.79 -13.44
C SER A 319 15.67 11.78 -13.10
N GLU A 320 16.53 11.38 -12.16
CA GLU A 320 17.72 12.16 -11.78
C GLU A 320 18.95 11.60 -12.51
N LYS A 321 19.87 12.48 -12.90
CA LYS A 321 21.04 12.15 -13.72
C LYS A 321 22.35 12.36 -12.96
N TYR A 322 23.26 11.41 -13.12
CA TYR A 322 24.62 11.42 -12.59
C TYR A 322 25.62 11.22 -13.74
N ILE A 323 26.72 11.98 -13.78
CA ILE A 323 27.69 11.90 -14.89
C ILE A 323 28.98 11.22 -14.42
N ALA A 324 29.24 10.00 -14.88
CA ALA A 324 30.53 9.36 -14.68
C ALA A 324 31.45 9.63 -15.88
N LYS A 325 32.69 10.02 -15.61
CA LYS A 325 33.74 10.23 -16.61
C LYS A 325 34.85 9.20 -16.44
N ALA A 326 35.15 8.49 -17.51
CA ALA A 326 36.29 7.60 -17.60
C ALA A 326 37.41 8.29 -18.35
N SER A 327 38.60 8.29 -17.76
CA SER A 327 39.84 8.71 -18.38
C SER A 327 40.78 7.52 -18.51
N ILE A 328 41.52 7.39 -19.60
CA ILE A 328 42.67 6.50 -19.63
C ILE A 328 43.83 7.29 -19.03
N SER A 329 44.29 6.93 -17.81
CA SER A 329 45.61 7.37 -17.30
C SER A 329 46.73 6.65 -18.07
N GLY A 330 46.78 6.90 -19.37
CA GLY A 330 47.98 6.70 -20.15
C GLY A 330 48.93 7.76 -19.67
N GLY A 331 49.89 7.38 -18.84
CA GLY A 331 51.07 8.18 -18.63
C GLY A 331 51.57 8.61 -19.99
N THR A 332 51.34 9.88 -20.35
CA THR A 332 52.09 10.53 -21.40
C THR A 332 53.48 10.78 -20.84
N GLY A 333 54.19 9.69 -20.49
CA GLY A 333 55.63 9.67 -20.62
C GLY A 333 55.88 9.85 -22.11
N LYS A 334 55.77 11.10 -22.58
CA LYS A 334 56.53 11.54 -23.72
C LYS A 334 57.97 11.29 -23.32
N GLY A 335 58.48 10.12 -23.72
CA GLY A 335 59.90 9.91 -23.79
C GLY A 335 60.38 10.90 -24.82
N ASP A 336 60.81 12.07 -24.34
CA ASP A 336 61.54 13.04 -25.14
C ASP A 336 62.92 12.42 -25.43
N GLY A 337 62.94 11.45 -26.33
CA GLY A 337 64.14 10.87 -26.88
C GLY A 337 64.78 11.88 -27.82
N SER A 338 65.51 12.83 -27.27
CA SER A 338 66.52 13.60 -28.00
C SER A 338 67.91 13.16 -27.53
N GLY A 339 68.29 11.95 -27.95
CA GLY A 339 69.65 11.44 -27.82
C GLY A 339 70.28 11.39 -29.20
N ASP A 340 70.78 12.52 -29.69
CA ASP A 340 71.71 12.56 -30.83
C ASP A 340 73.07 12.05 -30.33
N GLY A 341 73.33 10.76 -30.56
CA GLY A 341 74.56 10.10 -30.20
C GLY A 341 75.22 9.46 -31.41
N ASP A 342 75.91 10.28 -32.20
CA ASP A 342 76.87 9.83 -33.23
C ASP A 342 78.10 9.20 -32.56
N GLY A 343 77.98 7.94 -32.14
CA GLY A 343 79.05 7.17 -31.53
C GLY A 343 79.43 5.98 -32.40
N LYS A 344 80.46 6.14 -33.24
CA LYS A 344 81.21 5.00 -33.79
C LYS A 344 81.88 4.26 -32.64
N GLY A 345 81.52 3.00 -32.42
CA GLY A 345 82.09 2.17 -31.38
C GLY A 345 82.05 0.70 -31.77
N ASP A 346 83.20 0.19 -32.17
CA ASP A 346 83.44 -1.22 -32.46
C ASP A 346 83.63 -1.92 -31.11
N GLY A 347 82.60 -2.61 -30.61
CA GLY A 347 82.63 -3.19 -29.27
C GLY A 347 81.70 -4.38 -29.11
N SER A 348 82.27 -5.58 -29.23
CA SER A 348 81.68 -6.82 -28.70
C SER A 348 81.68 -6.76 -27.16
N GLY A 349 80.51 -6.81 -26.55
CA GLY A 349 80.35 -6.84 -25.09
C GLY A 349 79.05 -7.52 -24.67
N ASP A 350 79.20 -8.72 -24.10
CA ASP A 350 78.12 -9.46 -23.44
C ASP A 350 77.89 -8.83 -22.05
N GLY A 351 76.71 -8.23 -21.84
CA GLY A 351 76.36 -7.56 -20.59
C GLY A 351 74.98 -7.97 -20.09
N SER A 352 74.94 -8.96 -19.20
CA SER A 352 73.77 -9.33 -18.40
C SER A 352 73.46 -8.24 -17.36
N GLY A 353 72.32 -7.58 -17.50
CA GLY A 353 71.85 -6.56 -16.56
C GLY A 353 71.22 -7.14 -15.29
N SER A 354 71.89 -6.96 -14.16
CA SER A 354 71.35 -7.13 -12.80
C SER A 354 70.96 -5.76 -12.26
N GLY A 355 69.67 -5.50 -12.09
CA GLY A 355 69.17 -4.25 -11.50
C GLY A 355 68.99 -4.37 -9.99
N ASP A 356 69.87 -3.72 -9.23
CA ASP A 356 69.75 -3.59 -7.77
C ASP A 356 68.82 -2.45 -7.38
N GLY A 357 67.88 -2.74 -6.47
CA GLY A 357 66.92 -1.78 -5.91
C GLY A 357 67.56 -0.76 -4.96
N GLY A 358 67.31 0.52 -5.23
CA GLY A 358 67.70 1.62 -4.35
C GLY A 358 66.81 1.72 -3.10
N LYS A 359 67.43 1.72 -1.91
CA LYS A 359 66.83 2.16 -0.64
C LYS A 359 67.17 3.63 -0.41
N GLY A 360 66.16 4.47 -0.21
CA GLY A 360 66.33 5.84 0.26
C GLY A 360 66.09 5.94 1.77
N SER A 361 67.03 6.51 2.51
CA SER A 361 66.88 6.96 3.89
C SER A 361 67.23 8.45 3.97
N GLY A 362 66.41 9.21 4.69
CA GLY A 362 66.63 10.63 4.95
C GLY A 362 65.90 11.06 6.21
N SER A 363 66.63 11.05 7.34
CA SER A 363 66.23 11.64 8.60
C SER A 363 67.20 12.78 8.93
N GLY A 364 66.68 13.91 9.41
CA GLY A 364 67.49 14.98 9.99
C GLY A 364 66.72 16.29 10.16
N GLY A 365 66.12 16.48 11.34
CA GLY A 365 65.42 17.70 11.71
C GLY A 365 66.33 18.79 12.26
N ASN A 366 65.74 19.94 12.62
CA ASN A 366 66.26 20.75 13.72
C ASN A 366 65.17 21.61 14.39
N ARG A 367 65.35 21.80 15.71
CA ARG A 367 64.48 22.49 16.67
C ARG A 367 64.70 24.01 16.69
N GLY A 368 63.69 24.77 17.12
CA GLY A 368 63.88 26.14 17.60
C GLY A 368 62.63 26.80 18.20
N THR A 369 62.42 26.53 19.50
CA THR A 369 62.04 27.49 20.58
C THR A 369 60.69 28.23 20.59
N SER A 370 60.11 28.19 21.79
CA SER A 370 58.88 28.74 22.34
C SER A 370 58.83 30.25 22.49
N ASP A 371 57.62 30.84 22.42
CA ASP A 371 57.21 31.89 23.36
C ASP A 371 55.69 31.96 23.59
N GLN A 372 55.30 32.37 24.80
CA GLN A 372 53.95 32.35 25.39
C GLN A 372 53.16 33.66 25.18
N SER A 373 51.82 33.55 25.12
CA SER A 373 50.80 34.45 25.73
C SER A 373 49.40 33.94 25.31
N ILE A 374 48.57 33.33 26.16
CA ILE A 374 47.61 33.91 27.14
C ILE A 374 46.88 35.17 26.63
N ILE A 375 45.58 35.06 26.31
CA ILE A 375 44.43 35.72 26.97
C ILE A 375 43.10 35.12 26.44
N ALA A 376 42.15 34.97 27.37
CA ALA A 376 40.72 34.65 27.34
C ALA A 376 39.94 35.06 26.05
N GLY A 377 38.88 34.38 25.61
CA GLY A 377 37.69 33.92 26.34
C GLY A 377 36.50 34.80 25.90
N GLY A 378 35.38 34.19 25.49
CA GLY A 378 34.21 34.95 25.05
C GLY A 378 33.14 34.12 24.35
N ASP A 379 32.32 33.47 25.17
CA ASP A 379 30.93 33.07 24.91
C ASP A 379 30.09 34.27 24.42
N GLY A 380 29.09 34.01 23.56
CA GLY A 380 28.18 35.01 23.03
C GLY A 380 27.02 34.41 22.24
N THR A 381 26.06 33.86 22.96
CA THR A 381 24.67 33.65 22.54
C THR A 381 24.03 34.95 22.02
N THR A 382 23.19 34.87 20.98
CA THR A 382 22.18 35.89 20.67
C THR A 382 20.88 35.24 20.20
N GLU A 383 19.95 35.19 21.15
CA GLU A 383 18.50 35.21 20.96
C GLU A 383 18.00 36.68 20.95
N LEU A 384 16.72 36.87 20.61
CA LEU A 384 15.89 38.11 20.56
C LEU A 384 15.81 38.72 19.14
N GLN A 385 14.65 39.13 18.60
CA GLN A 385 13.41 39.53 19.24
C GLN A 385 12.24 39.53 18.22
N GLN A 386 11.04 39.21 18.73
CA GLN A 386 9.74 39.53 18.15
C GLN A 386 9.62 40.99 17.70
N LYS A 387 8.89 41.21 16.60
CA LYS A 387 8.18 42.47 16.37
C LYS A 387 6.79 42.22 15.81
N SER A 388 5.80 42.58 16.62
CA SER A 388 4.39 42.69 16.32
C SER A 388 4.10 43.88 15.39
N GLY A 389 3.00 43.78 14.63
CA GLY A 389 2.43 44.86 13.85
C GLY A 389 0.99 44.54 13.44
N GLU A 390 0.04 44.90 14.29
CA GLU A 390 -1.37 45.11 13.94
C GLU A 390 -1.53 46.42 13.13
N ALA A 391 -2.46 46.46 12.17
CA ALA A 391 -3.64 47.35 12.16
C ALA A 391 -4.16 47.71 10.75
N ALA A 392 -5.47 47.99 10.72
CA ALA A 392 -6.33 48.63 9.71
C ALA A 392 -6.83 47.73 8.57
N SER A 393 -8.09 47.29 8.54
CA SER A 393 -9.39 48.00 8.58
C SER A 393 -9.60 48.93 7.37
N GLY A 394 -10.41 48.48 6.42
CA GLY A 394 -10.87 49.25 5.27
C GLY A 394 -12.22 48.74 4.80
N THR A 395 -13.28 49.18 5.47
CA THR A 395 -14.66 49.18 4.97
C THR A 395 -14.78 50.17 3.83
N SER A 396 -15.33 49.77 2.69
CA SER A 396 -15.99 50.69 1.76
C SER A 396 -17.17 50.00 1.09
N ASP A 397 -18.32 50.36 1.61
CA ASP A 397 -19.65 50.22 1.05
C ASP A 397 -19.81 51.25 -0.08
N SER A 398 -20.30 50.84 -1.26
CA SER A 398 -20.92 51.76 -2.22
C SER A 398 -21.83 51.01 -3.19
N THR A 399 -23.08 51.43 -3.12
CA THR A 399 -24.29 51.12 -3.88
C THR A 399 -24.24 51.29 -5.40
N GLU A 400 -25.05 50.44 -6.05
CA GLU A 400 -25.92 50.65 -7.24
C GLU A 400 -25.38 51.30 -8.53
N ALA A 401 -25.50 50.59 -9.66
CA ALA A 401 -26.42 50.95 -10.75
C ALA A 401 -26.40 49.93 -11.92
N ASP A 402 -27.58 49.81 -12.54
CA ASP A 402 -27.98 49.07 -13.73
C ASP A 402 -27.05 49.08 -14.95
N GLY A 403 -27.21 48.07 -15.81
CA GLY A 403 -26.96 48.21 -17.24
C GLY A 403 -26.62 46.91 -17.96
N GLY A 404 -27.60 46.35 -18.69
CA GLY A 404 -27.44 45.12 -19.46
C GLY A 404 -26.54 45.22 -20.70
N GLY A 405 -26.19 44.05 -21.23
CA GLY A 405 -25.51 43.89 -22.51
C GLY A 405 -24.96 42.48 -22.68
N GLY A 406 -25.68 41.63 -23.42
CA GLY A 406 -25.22 40.29 -23.76
C GLY A 406 -24.21 40.29 -24.90
N SER A 407 -23.34 39.27 -24.92
CA SER A 407 -22.86 38.61 -26.15
C SER A 407 -21.92 37.44 -25.81
N GLU A 408 -22.34 36.25 -26.22
CA GLU A 408 -21.54 35.18 -26.86
C GLU A 408 -20.05 35.01 -26.50
N SER A 409 -19.71 34.02 -25.64
CA SER A 409 -18.43 33.29 -25.73
C SER A 409 -18.46 31.95 -24.97
N ALA A 410 -19.25 30.96 -25.41
CA ALA A 410 -19.39 29.68 -24.70
C ALA A 410 -19.20 28.42 -25.57
N SER A 411 -18.35 28.49 -26.61
CA SER A 411 -18.10 27.33 -27.49
C SER A 411 -16.64 26.84 -27.55
N ALA A 412 -15.68 27.54 -26.95
CA ALA A 412 -14.26 27.13 -26.98
C ALA A 412 -13.80 26.30 -25.76
N SER A 413 -14.53 26.36 -24.64
CA SER A 413 -14.12 25.74 -23.37
C SER A 413 -14.58 24.27 -23.21
N SER A 414 -15.67 23.85 -23.87
CA SER A 414 -16.20 22.48 -23.72
C SER A 414 -15.42 21.42 -24.53
N LEU A 415 -14.78 21.81 -25.62
CA LEU A 415 -13.93 20.93 -26.43
C LEU A 415 -12.53 20.72 -25.80
N GLN A 416 -11.98 21.74 -25.14
CA GLN A 416 -10.71 21.60 -24.40
C GLN A 416 -10.87 20.75 -23.13
N ILE A 417 -12.01 20.84 -22.43
CA ILE A 417 -12.29 20.00 -21.25
C ILE A 417 -12.49 18.52 -21.65
N LYS A 418 -13.13 18.23 -22.79
CA LYS A 418 -13.27 16.86 -23.30
C LYS A 418 -11.96 16.26 -23.81
N ALA A 419 -11.09 17.08 -24.42
CA ALA A 419 -9.77 16.63 -24.86
C ALA A 419 -8.84 16.32 -23.67
N LEU A 420 -8.90 17.12 -22.61
CA LEU A 420 -8.16 16.87 -21.37
C LEU A 420 -8.69 15.65 -20.60
N SER A 421 -10.01 15.41 -20.60
CA SER A 421 -10.57 14.20 -19.94
C SER A 421 -10.25 12.91 -20.69
N GLN A 422 -10.14 12.95 -22.03
CA GLN A 422 -9.76 11.77 -22.82
C GLN A 422 -8.25 11.49 -22.81
N ALA A 423 -7.41 12.52 -22.78
CA ALA A 423 -5.97 12.36 -22.57
C ALA A 423 -5.66 11.80 -21.18
N TRP A 424 -6.44 12.17 -20.15
CA TRP A 424 -6.32 11.65 -18.79
C TRP A 424 -6.72 10.17 -18.67
N LEU A 425 -7.75 9.72 -19.41
CA LEU A 425 -8.15 8.31 -19.43
C LEU A 425 -7.05 7.39 -20.02
N LEU A 426 -6.32 7.87 -21.04
CA LEU A 426 -5.23 7.13 -21.69
C LEU A 426 -3.93 7.10 -20.85
N ASP A 427 -3.65 8.14 -20.08
CA ASP A 427 -2.46 8.21 -19.22
C ASP A 427 -2.61 7.32 -17.97
N THR A 428 -3.84 7.17 -17.48
CA THR A 428 -4.17 6.28 -16.35
C THR A 428 -4.05 4.80 -16.75
N GLN A 429 -4.47 4.43 -17.97
CA GLN A 429 -4.46 3.04 -18.44
C GLN A 429 -3.05 2.48 -18.74
N ASN A 430 -2.08 3.31 -19.13
CA ASN A 430 -0.75 2.83 -19.53
C ASN A 430 0.24 2.70 -18.35
N GLY A 431 -0.05 3.32 -17.20
CA GLY A 431 0.83 3.30 -16.02
C GLY A 431 0.55 2.19 -15.00
N GLU A 432 -0.60 1.52 -15.08
CA GLU A 432 -1.12 0.64 -14.02
C GLU A 432 -0.85 -0.86 -14.25
N GLN A 433 -0.26 -1.26 -15.38
CA GLN A 433 -0.16 -2.67 -15.80
C GLN A 433 0.91 -3.54 -15.11
N ASN A 434 1.80 -3.01 -14.27
CA ASN A 434 3.06 -3.71 -13.92
C ASN A 434 3.35 -4.01 -12.44
N ALA A 435 2.43 -3.82 -11.49
CA ALA A 435 2.79 -3.94 -10.08
C ALA A 435 1.70 -4.55 -9.18
N MET A 436 1.38 -5.83 -9.34
CA MET A 436 0.89 -6.68 -8.22
C MET A 436 0.70 -8.14 -8.68
N ILE A 437 1.73 -8.97 -8.55
CA ILE A 437 1.58 -10.43 -8.52
C ILE A 437 2.43 -10.93 -7.35
N ASP A 438 1.82 -11.02 -6.17
CA ASP A 438 2.31 -11.85 -5.05
C ASP A 438 1.10 -12.19 -4.16
N ASP A 439 0.46 -13.32 -4.43
CA ASP A 439 -0.79 -13.75 -3.79
C ASP A 439 -0.57 -14.89 -2.76
N PRO A 440 -0.82 -14.65 -1.46
CA PRO A 440 -0.77 -15.68 -0.40
C PRO A 440 -1.97 -16.66 -0.40
N LEU A 441 -3.03 -16.45 -1.20
CA LEU A 441 -4.21 -17.34 -1.24
C LEU A 441 -3.92 -18.72 -1.86
N LEU A 442 -2.80 -18.89 -2.55
CA LEU A 442 -2.41 -20.19 -3.13
C LEU A 442 -2.02 -21.24 -2.06
N ILE A 443 -1.62 -20.80 -0.85
CA ILE A 443 -1.13 -21.68 0.22
C ILE A 443 -2.26 -22.22 1.13
N ALA A 444 -3.44 -21.56 1.15
CA ALA A 444 -4.54 -21.96 2.04
C ALA A 444 -5.36 -23.17 1.54
N ARG A 445 -5.42 -23.41 0.22
CA ARG A 445 -6.24 -24.47 -0.39
C ARG A 445 -5.82 -25.92 -0.03
N PRO A 446 -4.53 -26.26 0.08
CA PRO A 446 -4.10 -27.60 0.48
C PRO A 446 -4.46 -27.96 1.93
N ALA A 447 -4.45 -26.98 2.84
CA ALA A 447 -4.71 -27.21 4.26
C ALA A 447 -6.18 -27.60 4.52
N ALA A 448 -7.12 -26.94 3.86
CA ALA A 448 -8.54 -27.27 3.96
C ALA A 448 -8.86 -28.68 3.43
N LEU A 449 -8.19 -29.10 2.34
CA LEU A 449 -8.36 -30.44 1.77
C LEU A 449 -7.85 -31.54 2.71
N ALA A 450 -6.73 -31.29 3.41
CA ALA A 450 -6.15 -32.24 4.37
C ALA A 450 -7.07 -32.48 5.59
N VAL A 451 -7.75 -31.45 6.08
CA VAL A 451 -8.69 -31.56 7.21
C VAL A 451 -9.91 -32.41 6.84
N ILE A 452 -10.46 -32.23 5.64
CA ILE A 452 -11.61 -33.01 5.16
C ILE A 452 -11.25 -34.49 5.01
N LEU A 453 -10.10 -34.78 4.40
CA LEU A 453 -9.63 -36.17 4.21
C LEU A 453 -9.38 -36.89 5.54
N PHE A 454 -8.83 -36.17 6.53
CA PHE A 454 -8.61 -36.73 7.87
C PHE A 454 -9.94 -37.03 8.58
N GLY A 455 -10.93 -36.13 8.48
CA GLY A 455 -12.28 -36.35 9.02
C GLY A 455 -12.96 -37.60 8.45
N CYS A 456 -12.90 -37.80 7.13
CA CYS A 456 -13.45 -38.99 6.48
C CYS A 456 -12.77 -40.29 6.94
N PHE A 457 -11.45 -40.25 7.16
CA PHE A 457 -10.70 -41.41 7.64
C PHE A 457 -11.13 -41.82 9.07
N VAL A 458 -11.24 -40.85 9.98
CA VAL A 458 -11.67 -41.10 11.37
C VAL A 458 -13.09 -41.67 11.41
N LEU A 459 -14.02 -41.12 10.61
CA LEU A 459 -15.38 -41.64 10.53
C LEU A 459 -15.42 -43.08 10.02
N GLY A 460 -14.60 -43.41 9.02
CA GLY A 460 -14.46 -44.77 8.50
C GLY A 460 -13.95 -45.77 9.54
N VAL A 461 -13.00 -45.36 10.38
CA VAL A 461 -12.49 -46.18 11.49
C VAL A 461 -13.58 -46.42 12.55
N ILE A 462 -14.32 -45.39 12.94
CA ILE A 462 -15.42 -45.50 13.91
C ILE A 462 -16.49 -46.47 13.41
N LEU A 463 -16.92 -46.33 12.15
CA LEU A 463 -17.93 -47.20 11.55
C LEU A 463 -17.46 -48.67 11.49
N ARG A 464 -16.17 -48.91 11.19
CA ARG A 464 -15.60 -50.26 11.22
C ARG A 464 -15.57 -50.85 12.63
N VAL A 465 -15.21 -50.06 13.65
CA VAL A 465 -15.20 -50.52 15.04
C VAL A 465 -16.62 -50.89 15.50
N VAL A 466 -17.62 -50.04 15.19
CA VAL A 466 -19.04 -50.31 15.50
C VAL A 466 -19.55 -51.55 14.77
N ALA A 467 -19.20 -51.72 13.49
CA ALA A 467 -19.57 -52.91 12.72
C ALA A 467 -18.93 -54.20 13.29
N CYS A 468 -17.66 -54.13 13.71
CA CYS A 468 -16.97 -55.25 14.34
C CYS A 468 -17.51 -55.60 15.73
N GLU A 469 -18.03 -54.63 16.51
CA GLU A 469 -18.71 -54.92 17.77
C GLU A 469 -20.10 -55.54 17.53
N ARG A 470 -20.86 -55.06 16.55
CA ARG A 470 -22.16 -55.66 16.18
C ARG A 470 -22.03 -57.10 15.70
N ALA A 471 -20.96 -57.44 14.99
CA ALA A 471 -20.72 -58.80 14.50
C ALA A 471 -20.37 -59.82 15.61
N LYS A 472 -20.11 -59.37 16.85
CA LYS A 472 -19.73 -60.24 17.97
C LYS A 472 -20.90 -60.63 18.88
N ASP A 473 -22.13 -60.19 18.58
CA ASP A 473 -23.31 -60.51 19.38
C ASP A 473 -24.28 -61.45 18.64
N PRO A 474 -24.12 -62.79 18.75
CA PRO A 474 -24.94 -63.76 18.02
C PRO A 474 -26.35 -63.98 18.62
N TYR A 475 -26.84 -63.11 19.51
CA TYR A 475 -28.07 -63.36 20.28
C TYR A 475 -29.28 -62.46 19.99
N VAL A 476 -29.23 -61.61 18.96
CA VAL A 476 -30.36 -60.73 18.60
C VAL A 476 -31.01 -61.18 17.30
N ASP A 477 -31.57 -62.40 17.26
CA ASP A 477 -32.49 -62.76 16.16
C ASP A 477 -33.57 -63.80 16.51
N LYS A 478 -34.12 -63.70 17.73
CA LYS A 478 -35.36 -64.42 18.08
C LYS A 478 -36.21 -63.58 19.02
N ARG A 479 -37.09 -62.75 18.43
CA ARG A 479 -38.45 -62.43 18.90
C ARG A 479 -38.96 -61.25 18.07
N ILE A 480 -39.89 -61.54 17.16
CA ILE A 480 -41.23 -60.94 17.03
C ILE A 480 -41.84 -61.59 15.77
N SER A 481 -42.34 -62.80 15.96
CA SER A 481 -43.49 -63.30 15.21
C SER A 481 -44.69 -63.11 16.12
N GLY A 482 -45.68 -62.34 15.70
CA GLY A 482 -46.86 -62.11 16.54
C GLY A 482 -47.78 -60.97 16.14
N GLY A 483 -48.49 -61.17 15.02
CA GLY A 483 -49.94 -61.01 14.99
C GLY A 483 -50.58 -59.62 14.85
N ARG A 484 -51.68 -59.64 14.08
CA ARG A 484 -52.88 -58.76 14.12
C ARG A 484 -52.72 -57.35 13.55
N THR A 485 -53.66 -56.79 12.78
CA THR A 485 -54.90 -57.25 12.11
C THR A 485 -55.28 -56.12 11.16
N ALA A 486 -55.86 -56.46 10.01
CA ALA A 486 -56.49 -55.53 9.09
C ALA A 486 -57.86 -55.05 9.63
N THR A 487 -58.12 -53.75 9.51
CA THR A 487 -59.43 -53.05 9.43
C THR A 487 -59.09 -51.54 9.41
N SER A 488 -59.69 -50.63 8.65
CA SER A 488 -60.56 -50.61 7.47
C SER A 488 -60.58 -49.14 7.00
N GLN A 489 -60.86 -48.91 5.73
CA GLN A 489 -61.11 -47.59 5.12
C GLN A 489 -62.31 -46.87 5.73
N ALA A 490 -62.26 -45.53 5.77
CA ALA A 490 -63.25 -44.56 5.28
C ALA A 490 -62.76 -43.13 5.60
#